data_AF-A0A1W9K530-F1
#
_entry.id   AF-A0A1W9K530-F1
#
_cell.length_a   1.000
_cell.length_b   1.000
_cell.length_c   1.000
_cell.angle_alpha   90.00
_cell.angle_beta   90.00
_cell.angle_gamma   90.00
#
_symmetry.space_group_name_H-M   'P 1'
#
loop_
_entity.id
_entity.type
_entity.pdbx_description
1 polymer ?
#
loop_
_entity_poly.entity_id
_entity_poly.type
_entity_poly.pdbx_seq_one_letter_code
_entity_poly.pdbx_strand_id
1 'polypeptide(L)'
;MLSRTADHLYWMARYIERAENMARVLDVTYRMSLVANSAYDETARWKPPVQIADDIEAFEKNYSGYTAANVIHFMALDERNPSSIVSALGAARENARAVRVAMSSEMWETVNALWLELRQRIRQGLNEADICEFCDWVKSRSHLFRGVTFGTMLRDDSYKFVRLGSFVERADNTARLLDAKYQLLLPVVEAQEAQVDYYEWSSLLRSVSAFEAYQKVFRDTIEPWKVAELLVLRDDMPRSLHACYDELAPILEQLCRQRGQECLRLAGENHARLHYGRMADIFTVGLHEFLQDFILRNNVLGAEIQRAFLNGPE
;
A
#
# COMPACT_ATOMS: atom_id res chain seq x y z
N MET A 1 -0.01 -28.43 9.26
CA MET A 1 0.84 -27.42 9.95
C MET A 1 1.40 -26.31 9.04
N LEU A 2 2.01 -26.58 7.87
CA LEU A 2 2.62 -25.53 7.00
C LEU A 2 1.64 -24.43 6.53
N SER A 3 0.37 -24.75 6.29
CA SER A 3 -0.62 -23.82 5.73
C SER A 3 -0.98 -22.65 6.66
N ARG A 4 -1.21 -22.93 7.95
CA ARG A 4 -1.55 -21.89 8.94
C ARG A 4 -0.36 -20.98 9.24
N THR A 5 0.84 -21.53 9.29
CA THR A 5 2.05 -20.72 9.49
C THR A 5 2.24 -19.75 8.32
N ALA A 6 2.10 -20.25 7.09
CA ALA A 6 2.12 -19.42 5.89
C ALA A 6 1.04 -18.33 5.91
N ASP A 7 -0.19 -18.68 6.33
CA ASP A 7 -1.34 -17.77 6.38
C ASP A 7 -1.07 -16.58 7.30
N HIS A 8 -0.67 -16.83 8.54
CA HIS A 8 -0.34 -15.78 9.49
C HIS A 8 0.85 -14.93 9.03
N LEU A 9 1.91 -15.51 8.48
CA LEU A 9 3.07 -14.75 7.99
C LEU A 9 2.71 -13.85 6.81
N TYR A 10 1.94 -14.37 5.86
CA TYR A 10 1.45 -13.64 4.69
C TYR A 10 0.57 -12.45 5.12
N TRP A 11 -0.44 -12.69 5.95
CA TRP A 11 -1.36 -11.65 6.40
C TRP A 11 -0.71 -10.63 7.34
N MET A 12 0.19 -11.06 8.23
CA MET A 12 0.98 -10.13 9.05
C MET A 12 1.72 -9.11 8.17
N ALA A 13 2.40 -9.58 7.12
CA ALA A 13 3.15 -8.72 6.23
C ALA A 13 2.25 -7.76 5.43
N ARG A 14 1.09 -8.25 4.97
CA ARG A 14 0.07 -7.40 4.31
C ARG A 14 -0.45 -6.31 5.24
N TYR A 15 -0.78 -6.65 6.49
CA TYR A 15 -1.29 -5.66 7.43
C TYR A 15 -0.27 -4.59 7.82
N ILE A 16 1.02 -4.95 7.95
CA ILE A 16 2.10 -3.97 8.20
C ILE A 16 2.29 -3.04 7.00
N GLU A 17 2.27 -3.58 5.78
CA GLU A 17 2.36 -2.76 4.56
C GLU A 17 1.11 -1.85 4.42
N ARG A 18 -0.09 -2.35 4.73
CA ARG A 18 -1.33 -1.57 4.75
C ARG A 18 -1.29 -0.40 5.72
N ALA A 19 -0.85 -0.64 6.95
CA ALA A 19 -0.71 0.42 7.95
C ALA A 19 0.25 1.51 7.50
N GLU A 20 1.37 1.13 6.87
CA GLU A 20 2.31 2.09 6.28
C GLU A 20 1.67 2.88 5.13
N ASN A 21 0.95 2.20 4.24
CA ASN A 21 0.30 2.82 3.09
C ASN A 21 -0.75 3.86 3.53
N MET A 22 -1.56 3.55 4.55
CA MET A 22 -2.49 4.51 5.13
C MET A 22 -1.77 5.70 5.77
N ALA A 23 -0.70 5.45 6.53
CA ALA A 23 0.10 6.51 7.12
C ALA A 23 0.68 7.46 6.05
N ARG A 24 1.11 6.92 4.91
CA ARG A 24 1.62 7.71 3.77
C ARG A 24 0.54 8.59 3.15
N VAL A 25 -0.65 8.04 2.94
CA VAL A 25 -1.79 8.80 2.37
C VAL A 25 -2.24 9.89 3.33
N LEU A 26 -2.38 9.59 4.62
CA LEU A 26 -2.77 10.56 5.65
C LEU A 26 -1.75 11.70 5.79
N ASP A 27 -0.46 11.38 5.92
CA ASP A 27 0.63 12.35 6.07
C ASP A 27 0.65 13.34 4.89
N VAL A 28 0.56 12.84 3.66
CA VAL A 28 0.54 13.70 2.48
C VAL A 28 -0.73 14.55 2.41
N THR A 29 -1.90 13.95 2.67
CA THR A 29 -3.17 14.68 2.63
C THR A 29 -3.18 15.82 3.64
N TYR A 30 -2.70 15.55 4.86
CA TYR A 30 -2.60 16.56 5.89
C TYR A 30 -1.59 17.66 5.55
N ARG A 31 -0.41 17.32 5.03
CA ARG A 31 0.56 18.34 4.57
C ARG A 31 -0.02 19.21 3.46
N MET A 32 -0.79 18.63 2.54
CA MET A 32 -1.48 19.40 1.50
C MET A 32 -2.58 20.29 2.07
N SER A 33 -3.29 19.86 3.11
CA SER A 33 -4.29 20.72 3.77
C SER A 33 -3.70 21.96 4.44
N LEU A 34 -2.42 21.94 4.82
CA LEU A 34 -1.71 23.08 5.39
C LEU A 34 -1.20 24.09 4.34
N VAL A 35 -0.93 23.65 3.11
CA VAL A 35 -0.35 24.49 2.04
C VAL A 35 -1.43 25.16 1.20
N ALA A 36 -2.61 24.55 1.08
CA ALA A 36 -3.67 25.05 0.21
C ALA A 36 -4.32 26.33 0.77
N ASN A 37 -4.07 27.47 0.10
CA ASN A 37 -4.86 28.70 0.27
C ASN A 37 -6.27 28.48 -0.28
N SER A 38 -7.23 28.15 0.60
CA SER A 38 -8.68 28.43 0.50
C SER A 38 -9.49 28.05 -0.75
N ALA A 39 -8.97 27.34 -1.76
CA ALA A 39 -9.72 27.06 -3.00
C ALA A 39 -10.44 25.69 -3.04
N TYR A 40 -10.00 24.70 -2.27
CA TYR A 40 -10.63 23.36 -2.26
C TYR A 40 -11.59 23.18 -1.09
N ASP A 41 -12.79 22.69 -1.41
CA ASP A 41 -13.74 22.12 -0.44
C ASP A 41 -13.01 21.05 0.41
N GLU A 42 -13.23 21.09 1.73
CA GLU A 42 -12.65 20.13 2.68
C GLU A 42 -13.02 18.69 2.27
N THR A 43 -14.23 18.49 1.75
CA THR A 43 -14.70 17.19 1.26
C THR A 43 -13.87 16.69 0.09
N ALA A 44 -13.59 17.54 -0.90
CA ALA A 44 -12.79 17.18 -2.06
C ALA A 44 -11.36 16.75 -1.69
N ARG A 45 -10.84 17.28 -0.56
CA ARG A 45 -9.50 16.96 -0.06
C ARG A 45 -9.44 15.67 0.74
N TRP A 46 -10.42 15.43 1.61
CA TRP A 46 -10.40 14.34 2.58
C TRP A 46 -11.18 13.10 2.16
N LYS A 47 -12.00 13.18 1.11
CA LYS A 47 -12.63 12.01 0.48
C LYS A 47 -11.64 11.05 -0.22
N PRO A 48 -10.64 11.53 -1.00
CA PRO A 48 -9.71 10.65 -1.71
C PRO A 48 -8.95 9.64 -0.83
N PRO A 49 -8.45 9.97 0.38
CA PRO A 49 -7.87 8.98 1.29
C PRO A 49 -8.79 7.80 1.62
N VAL A 50 -10.08 8.07 1.85
CA VAL A 50 -11.09 7.05 2.16
C VAL A 50 -11.40 6.21 0.92
N GLN A 51 -11.42 6.84 -0.26
CA GLN A 51 -11.55 6.15 -1.56
C GLN A 51 -10.38 5.20 -1.83
N ILE A 52 -9.14 5.62 -1.58
CA ILE A 52 -7.94 4.79 -1.77
C ILE A 52 -7.99 3.56 -0.85
N ALA A 53 -8.55 3.71 0.35
CA ALA A 53 -8.77 2.61 1.28
C ALA A 53 -9.96 1.70 0.91
N ASP A 54 -10.75 2.04 -0.13
CA ASP A 54 -11.95 1.33 -0.56
C ASP A 54 -13.05 1.25 0.52
N ASP A 55 -13.11 2.26 1.38
CA ASP A 55 -13.88 2.23 2.65
C ASP A 55 -15.02 3.29 2.71
N ILE A 56 -15.45 3.85 1.57
CA ILE A 56 -16.45 4.93 1.53
C ILE A 56 -17.74 4.56 2.28
N GLU A 57 -18.31 3.39 1.99
CA GLU A 57 -19.59 2.97 2.57
C GLU A 57 -19.46 2.82 4.10
N ALA A 58 -18.36 2.24 4.57
CA ALA A 58 -18.08 2.08 5.99
C ALA A 58 -17.87 3.42 6.70
N PHE A 59 -17.25 4.40 6.03
CA PHE A 59 -17.06 5.75 6.53
C PHE A 59 -18.39 6.51 6.65
N GLU A 60 -19.14 6.61 5.55
CA GLU A 60 -20.39 7.39 5.48
C GLU A 60 -21.48 6.84 6.41
N LYS A 61 -21.41 5.54 6.76
CA LYS A 61 -22.29 4.93 7.76
C LYS A 61 -22.03 5.45 9.18
N ASN A 62 -20.80 5.84 9.50
CA ASN A 62 -20.36 6.12 10.89
C ASN A 62 -19.95 7.58 11.13
N TYR A 63 -19.73 8.37 10.07
CA TYR A 63 -19.21 9.73 10.15
C TYR A 63 -20.03 10.68 9.28
N SER A 64 -20.33 11.88 9.80
CA SER A 64 -20.97 12.94 9.04
C SER A 64 -19.92 13.86 8.40
N GLY A 65 -19.68 13.67 7.11
CA GLY A 65 -18.82 14.53 6.30
C GLY A 65 -17.33 14.19 6.36
N TYR A 66 -16.64 14.54 5.28
CA TYR A 66 -15.21 14.28 5.08
C TYR A 66 -14.37 15.44 5.62
N THR A 67 -14.28 15.53 6.94
CA THR A 67 -13.40 16.50 7.63
C THR A 67 -12.05 15.88 7.98
N ALA A 68 -11.04 16.71 8.23
CA ALA A 68 -9.72 16.24 8.68
C ALA A 68 -9.84 15.33 9.92
N ALA A 69 -10.56 15.79 10.95
CA ALA A 69 -10.75 15.05 12.18
C ALA A 69 -11.44 13.69 11.95
N ASN A 70 -12.51 13.64 11.14
CA ASN A 70 -13.24 12.40 10.89
C ASN A 70 -12.39 11.39 10.12
N VAL A 71 -11.71 11.83 9.06
CA VAL A 71 -10.92 10.94 8.20
C VAL A 71 -9.66 10.45 8.92
N ILE A 72 -8.97 11.33 9.67
CA ILE A 72 -7.84 10.93 10.51
C ILE A 72 -8.29 9.89 11.54
N HIS A 73 -9.39 10.14 12.26
CA HIS A 73 -9.88 9.18 13.24
C HIS A 73 -10.25 7.84 12.58
N PHE A 74 -10.99 7.86 11.48
CA PHE A 74 -11.42 6.65 10.79
C PHE A 74 -10.26 5.80 10.27
N MET A 75 -9.27 6.43 9.63
CA MET A 75 -8.16 5.72 9.00
C MET A 75 -7.05 5.36 9.99
N ALA A 76 -6.85 6.14 11.06
CA ALA A 76 -5.80 5.87 12.03
C ALA A 76 -6.28 5.06 13.24
N LEU A 77 -7.44 5.39 13.82
CA LEU A 77 -7.80 4.99 15.19
C LEU A 77 -9.07 4.14 15.30
N ASP A 78 -9.96 4.18 14.32
CA ASP A 78 -11.25 3.49 14.42
C ASP A 78 -11.08 1.97 14.32
N GLU A 79 -11.27 1.27 15.44
CA GLU A 79 -11.22 -0.20 15.52
C GLU A 79 -12.38 -0.88 14.76
N ARG A 80 -13.43 -0.13 14.40
CA ARG A 80 -14.53 -0.64 13.55
C ARG A 80 -14.12 -0.71 12.08
N ASN A 81 -13.10 0.05 11.67
CA ASN A 81 -12.50 -0.08 10.35
C ASN A 81 -11.38 -1.14 10.42
N PRO A 82 -11.52 -2.32 9.79
CA PRO A 82 -10.48 -3.34 9.77
C PRO A 82 -9.20 -2.91 9.06
N SER A 83 -9.29 -1.92 8.17
CA SER A 83 -8.16 -1.37 7.43
C SER A 83 -7.38 -0.36 8.26
N SER A 84 -7.97 0.26 9.29
CA SER A 84 -7.32 1.35 10.04
C SER A 84 -5.95 0.95 10.59
N ILE A 85 -5.06 1.94 10.78
CA ILE A 85 -3.68 1.70 11.26
C ILE A 85 -3.69 0.88 12.55
N VAL A 86 -4.58 1.19 13.51
CA VAL A 86 -4.71 0.43 14.75
C VAL A 86 -5.18 -1.00 14.52
N SER A 87 -6.24 -1.20 13.73
CA SER A 87 -6.77 -2.53 13.42
C SER A 87 -5.76 -3.40 12.67
N ALA A 88 -5.13 -2.85 11.64
CA ALA A 88 -4.14 -3.55 10.84
C ALA A 88 -2.92 -3.96 11.67
N LEU A 89 -2.36 -3.04 12.47
CA LEU A 89 -1.22 -3.38 13.33
C LEU A 89 -1.59 -4.35 14.46
N GLY A 90 -2.82 -4.29 14.98
CA GLY A 90 -3.37 -5.29 15.91
C GLY A 90 -3.45 -6.68 15.28
N ALA A 91 -4.02 -6.78 14.08
CA ALA A 91 -4.11 -8.03 13.32
C ALA A 91 -2.73 -8.59 12.97
N ALA A 92 -1.78 -7.73 12.57
CA ALA A 92 -0.39 -8.11 12.34
C ALA A 92 0.26 -8.72 13.60
N ARG A 93 0.03 -8.09 14.75
CA ARG A 93 0.57 -8.54 16.04
C ARG A 93 0.00 -9.89 16.48
N GLU A 94 -1.29 -10.14 16.26
CA GLU A 94 -1.92 -11.42 16.57
C GLU A 94 -1.45 -12.53 15.64
N ASN A 95 -1.33 -12.25 14.34
CA ASN A 95 -0.71 -13.18 13.40
C ASN A 95 0.72 -13.52 13.80
N ALA A 96 1.53 -12.52 14.15
CA ALA A 96 2.88 -12.73 14.65
C ALA A 96 2.92 -13.63 15.90
N ARG A 97 1.94 -13.47 16.82
CA ARG A 97 1.84 -14.25 18.06
C ARG A 97 1.64 -15.72 17.79
N ALA A 98 0.78 -16.03 16.82
CA ALA A 98 0.45 -17.40 16.44
C ALA A 98 1.64 -18.16 15.84
N VAL A 99 2.59 -17.45 15.22
CA VAL A 99 3.72 -18.05 14.47
C VAL A 99 5.10 -17.61 14.96
N ARG A 100 5.22 -17.23 16.23
CA ARG A 100 6.49 -16.77 16.82
C ARG A 100 7.68 -17.70 16.54
N VAL A 101 7.45 -19.02 16.50
CA VAL A 101 8.49 -20.03 16.27
C VAL A 101 8.99 -20.06 14.81
N ALA A 102 8.19 -19.55 13.87
CA ALA A 102 8.53 -19.48 12.45
C ALA A 102 9.24 -18.17 12.05
N MET A 103 9.50 -17.27 13.01
CA MET A 103 10.19 -16.01 12.80
C MET A 103 11.44 -15.92 13.68
N SER A 104 12.35 -15.01 13.34
CA SER A 104 13.46 -14.68 14.22
C SER A 104 12.95 -13.99 15.50
N SER A 105 13.68 -14.16 16.61
CA SER A 105 13.37 -13.45 17.86
C SER A 105 13.35 -11.94 17.66
N GLU A 106 14.26 -11.40 16.83
CA GLU A 106 14.33 -9.97 16.52
C GLU A 106 13.10 -9.47 15.77
N MET A 107 12.59 -10.25 14.81
CA MET A 107 11.37 -9.89 14.08
C MET A 107 10.16 -9.89 15.01
N TRP A 108 10.05 -10.88 15.88
CA TRP A 108 9.00 -10.93 16.90
C TRP A 108 9.04 -9.70 17.82
N GLU A 109 10.20 -9.40 18.39
CA GLU A 109 10.34 -8.25 19.31
C GLU A 109 10.06 -6.93 18.58
N THR A 110 10.41 -6.82 17.30
CA THR A 110 10.09 -5.65 16.47
C THR A 110 8.57 -5.43 16.35
N VAL A 111 7.82 -6.48 15.99
CA VAL A 111 6.35 -6.39 15.87
C VAL A 111 5.70 -6.18 17.24
N ASN A 112 6.23 -6.80 18.29
CA ASN A 112 5.72 -6.63 19.64
C ASN A 112 5.94 -5.21 20.18
N ALA A 113 7.15 -4.66 20.03
CA ALA A 113 7.47 -3.30 20.43
C ALA A 113 6.61 -2.27 19.67
N LEU A 114 6.44 -2.46 18.36
CA LEU A 114 5.55 -1.65 17.53
C LEU A 114 4.14 -1.57 18.15
N TRP A 115 3.55 -2.72 18.51
CA TRP A 115 2.21 -2.76 19.11
C TRP A 115 2.14 -2.09 20.49
N LEU A 116 3.11 -2.35 21.36
CA LEU A 116 3.14 -1.77 22.70
C LEU A 116 3.25 -0.24 22.66
N GLU A 117 4.11 0.28 21.79
CA GLU A 117 4.26 1.72 21.55
C GLU A 117 3.02 2.34 20.91
N LEU A 118 2.40 1.66 19.93
CA LEU A 118 1.13 2.10 19.34
C LEU A 118 0.08 2.31 20.45
N ARG A 119 -0.10 1.31 21.31
CA ARG A 119 -1.05 1.38 22.42
C ARG A 119 -0.72 2.47 23.43
N GLN A 120 0.55 2.82 23.59
CA GLN A 120 0.94 3.95 24.43
C GLN A 120 0.55 5.28 23.79
N ARG A 121 0.85 5.47 22.50
CA ARG A 121 0.49 6.68 21.74
C ARG A 121 -1.02 6.92 21.73
N ILE A 122 -1.83 5.88 21.46
CA ILE A 122 -3.29 5.99 21.51
C ILE A 122 -3.77 6.42 22.90
N ARG A 123 -3.20 5.84 23.97
CA ARG A 123 -3.57 6.20 25.35
C ARG A 123 -3.22 7.65 25.71
N GLN A 124 -2.20 8.22 25.09
CA GLN A 124 -1.82 9.63 25.26
C GLN A 124 -2.75 10.59 24.50
N GLY A 125 -3.57 10.06 23.58
CA GLY A 125 -4.37 10.83 22.64
C GLY A 125 -3.55 11.19 21.41
N LEU A 126 -4.21 11.18 20.24
CA LEU A 126 -3.64 11.64 18.99
C LEU A 126 -4.46 12.85 18.52
N ASN A 127 -3.88 14.04 18.61
CA ASN A 127 -4.51 15.22 18.06
C ASN A 127 -4.19 15.34 16.57
N GLU A 128 -4.99 16.13 15.85
CA GLU A 128 -4.74 16.42 14.44
C GLU A 128 -3.34 17.00 14.19
N ALA A 129 -2.82 17.85 15.08
CA ALA A 129 -1.47 18.42 14.96
C ALA A 129 -0.33 17.39 15.04
N ASP A 130 -0.59 16.23 15.66
CA ASP A 130 0.41 15.18 15.89
C ASP A 130 0.42 14.14 14.75
N ILE A 131 -0.50 14.26 13.77
CA ILE A 131 -0.72 13.24 12.75
C ILE A 131 0.52 12.98 11.88
N CYS A 132 1.27 14.01 11.52
CA CYS A 132 2.52 13.87 10.77
C CYS A 132 3.55 13.03 11.54
N GLU A 133 3.75 13.33 12.82
CA GLU A 133 4.71 12.60 13.66
C GLU A 133 4.27 11.13 13.82
N PHE A 134 2.97 10.91 14.04
CA PHE A 134 2.42 9.57 14.11
C PHE A 134 2.63 8.78 12.80
N CYS A 135 2.34 9.39 11.66
CA CYS A 135 2.55 8.75 10.36
C CYS A 135 4.03 8.48 10.07
N ASP A 136 4.94 9.40 10.41
CA ASP A 136 6.39 9.22 10.30
C ASP A 136 6.87 8.07 11.19
N TRP A 137 6.34 7.95 12.41
CA TRP A 137 6.61 6.83 13.31
C TRP A 137 6.11 5.50 12.73
N VAL A 138 4.88 5.43 12.19
CA VAL A 138 4.37 4.20 11.53
C VAL A 138 5.27 3.80 10.35
N LYS A 139 5.62 4.75 9.47
CA LYS A 139 6.52 4.51 8.33
C LYS A 139 7.88 3.97 8.80
N SER A 140 8.48 4.60 9.80
CA SER A 140 9.76 4.17 10.38
C SER A 140 9.69 2.74 10.94
N ARG A 141 8.61 2.40 11.66
CA ARG A 141 8.38 1.05 12.20
C ARG A 141 8.22 -0.01 11.11
N SER A 142 7.55 0.32 10.00
CA SER A 142 7.45 -0.60 8.85
C SER A 142 8.78 -0.75 8.09
N HIS A 143 9.62 0.29 8.04
CA HIS A 143 11.00 0.17 7.54
C HIS A 143 11.87 -0.71 8.42
N LEU A 144 11.80 -0.54 9.75
CA LEU A 144 12.50 -1.40 10.71
C LEU A 144 12.07 -2.86 10.56
N PHE A 145 10.77 -3.12 10.49
CA PHE A 145 10.23 -4.47 10.25
C PHE A 145 10.85 -5.09 8.99
N ARG A 146 10.81 -4.40 7.84
CA ARG A 146 11.41 -4.92 6.59
C ARG A 146 12.91 -5.16 6.72
N GLY A 147 13.65 -4.26 7.37
CA GLY A 147 15.09 -4.42 7.62
C GLY A 147 15.41 -5.65 8.47
N VAL A 148 14.70 -5.83 9.58
CA VAL A 148 14.86 -6.98 10.48
C VAL A 148 14.47 -8.28 9.79
N THR A 149 13.34 -8.32 9.07
CA THR A 149 12.94 -9.47 8.26
C THR A 149 14.04 -9.87 7.28
N PHE A 150 14.61 -8.90 6.55
CA PHE A 150 15.66 -9.15 5.58
C PHE A 150 16.98 -9.62 6.22
N GLY A 151 17.34 -9.05 7.37
CA GLY A 151 18.64 -9.30 8.01
C GLY A 151 18.69 -10.56 8.87
N THR A 152 17.56 -11.06 9.37
CA THR A 152 17.56 -12.05 10.47
C THR A 152 16.81 -13.35 10.17
N MET A 153 15.87 -13.34 9.21
CA MET A 153 15.13 -14.57 8.87
C MET A 153 15.97 -15.48 7.97
N LEU A 154 15.84 -16.80 8.19
CA LEU A 154 16.30 -17.79 7.24
C LEU A 154 15.52 -17.62 5.93
N ARG A 155 16.19 -17.70 4.77
CA ARG A 155 15.57 -17.57 3.44
C ARG A 155 14.81 -18.84 3.00
N ASP A 156 13.93 -19.31 3.88
CA ASP A 156 13.06 -20.46 3.68
C ASP A 156 11.66 -20.02 3.20
N ASP A 157 10.70 -20.93 3.24
CA ASP A 157 9.33 -20.64 2.79
C ASP A 157 8.61 -19.63 3.70
N SER A 158 8.96 -19.56 4.99
CA SER A 158 8.41 -18.56 5.93
C SER A 158 8.78 -17.15 5.48
N TYR A 159 10.07 -16.93 5.17
CA TYR A 159 10.55 -15.67 4.62
C TYR A 159 9.86 -15.29 3.30
N LYS A 160 9.66 -16.28 2.42
CA LYS A 160 8.97 -16.08 1.14
C LYS A 160 7.53 -15.63 1.33
N PHE A 161 6.76 -16.22 2.25
CA PHE A 161 5.38 -15.78 2.51
C PHE A 161 5.29 -14.37 3.08
N VAL A 162 6.22 -13.96 3.96
CA VAL A 162 6.31 -12.57 4.44
C VAL A 162 6.56 -11.62 3.26
N ARG A 163 7.56 -11.91 2.43
CA ARG A 163 7.88 -11.09 1.24
C ARG A 163 6.71 -11.03 0.26
N LEU A 164 6.09 -12.17 -0.04
CA LEU A 164 4.94 -12.28 -0.95
C LEU A 164 3.78 -11.39 -0.48
N GLY A 165 3.43 -11.44 0.81
CA GLY A 165 2.41 -10.58 1.39
C GLY A 165 2.72 -9.10 1.20
N SER A 166 3.94 -8.66 1.53
CA SER A 166 4.34 -7.26 1.37
C SER A 166 4.22 -6.75 -0.07
N PHE A 167 4.66 -7.52 -1.07
CA PHE A 167 4.62 -7.04 -2.47
C PHE A 167 3.22 -7.09 -3.08
N VAL A 168 2.39 -8.08 -2.72
CA VAL A 168 0.98 -8.11 -3.17
C VAL A 168 0.22 -6.89 -2.65
N GLU A 169 0.40 -6.54 -1.37
CA GLU A 169 -0.25 -5.36 -0.77
C GLU A 169 0.29 -4.05 -1.33
N ARG A 170 1.61 -3.94 -1.55
CA ARG A 170 2.23 -2.73 -2.11
C ARG A 170 1.79 -2.45 -3.54
N ALA A 171 1.70 -3.50 -4.36
CA ALA A 171 1.25 -3.37 -5.74
C ALA A 171 -0.22 -2.93 -5.80
N ASP A 172 -1.08 -3.52 -4.97
CA ASP A 172 -2.50 -3.13 -4.85
C ASP A 172 -2.63 -1.66 -4.47
N ASN A 173 -1.94 -1.23 -3.40
CA ASN A 173 -2.04 0.14 -2.92
C ASN A 173 -1.50 1.16 -3.93
N THR A 174 -0.41 0.84 -4.63
CA THR A 174 0.15 1.74 -5.64
C THR A 174 -0.82 1.92 -6.81
N ALA A 175 -1.46 0.85 -7.25
CA ALA A 175 -2.48 0.92 -8.30
C ALA A 175 -3.69 1.77 -7.88
N ARG A 176 -4.23 1.52 -6.68
CA ARG A 176 -5.38 2.27 -6.14
C ARG A 176 -5.08 3.76 -5.93
N LEU A 177 -3.90 4.07 -5.41
CA LEU A 177 -3.45 5.43 -5.20
C LEU A 177 -3.32 6.18 -6.54
N LEU A 178 -2.67 5.56 -7.52
CA LEU A 178 -2.50 6.15 -8.84
C LEU A 178 -3.85 6.37 -9.52
N ASP A 179 -4.74 5.39 -9.44
CA ASP A 179 -6.06 5.44 -10.05
C ASP A 179 -6.94 6.57 -9.47
N ALA A 180 -7.04 6.62 -8.13
CA ALA A 180 -7.83 7.64 -7.45
C ALA A 180 -7.36 9.06 -7.77
N LYS A 181 -6.04 9.27 -7.87
CA LYS A 181 -5.48 10.58 -8.22
C LYS A 181 -5.63 10.90 -9.70
N TYR A 182 -5.47 9.92 -10.59
CA TYR A 182 -5.65 10.13 -12.02
C TYR A 182 -7.09 10.54 -12.37
N GLN A 183 -8.09 9.91 -11.74
CA GLN A 183 -9.50 10.30 -11.88
C GLN A 183 -9.79 11.73 -11.37
N LEU A 184 -9.13 12.15 -10.29
CA LEU A 184 -9.34 13.48 -9.71
C LEU A 184 -8.78 14.60 -10.60
N LEU A 185 -7.68 14.35 -11.31
CA LEU A 185 -6.87 15.39 -11.98
C LEU A 185 -7.12 15.51 -13.49
N LEU A 186 -7.66 14.49 -14.16
CA LEU A 186 -7.93 14.55 -15.61
C LEU A 186 -9.08 15.46 -16.08
N PRO A 187 -10.18 15.70 -15.33
CA PRO A 187 -11.32 16.46 -15.85
C PRO A 187 -11.08 17.95 -16.12
N VAL A 188 -9.85 18.45 -16.00
CA VAL A 188 -9.56 19.86 -15.75
C VAL A 188 -8.66 20.44 -16.84
N VAL A 189 -9.23 21.28 -17.72
CA VAL A 189 -8.52 21.90 -18.86
C VAL A 189 -8.69 23.42 -18.80
N GLU A 190 -8.29 24.05 -17.69
CA GLU A 190 -8.12 25.52 -17.62
C GLU A 190 -6.74 25.91 -17.08
N ALA A 191 -6.15 26.98 -17.64
CA ALA A 191 -4.75 27.36 -17.41
C ALA A 191 -4.43 27.80 -15.97
N GLN A 192 -5.45 28.09 -15.16
CA GLN A 192 -5.30 28.51 -13.76
C GLN A 192 -5.13 27.31 -12.79
N GLU A 193 -5.34 26.08 -13.28
CA GLU A 193 -5.30 24.83 -12.49
C GLU A 193 -4.03 23.99 -12.71
N ALA A 194 -3.18 24.33 -13.69
CA ALA A 194 -1.92 23.62 -13.95
C ALA A 194 -0.93 23.66 -12.76
N GLN A 195 -0.98 24.70 -11.93
CA GLN A 195 -0.18 24.77 -10.70
C GLN A 195 -0.71 23.82 -9.62
N VAL A 196 -2.03 23.62 -9.56
CA VAL A 196 -2.66 22.68 -8.63
C VAL A 196 -2.33 21.24 -9.00
N ASP A 197 -2.39 20.91 -10.29
CA ASP A 197 -1.99 19.59 -10.79
C ASP A 197 -0.55 19.24 -10.39
N TYR A 198 0.39 20.19 -10.50
CA TYR A 198 1.77 19.96 -10.06
C TYR A 198 1.85 19.59 -8.57
N TYR A 199 1.14 20.31 -7.69
CA TYR A 199 1.14 19.99 -6.26
C TYR A 199 0.53 18.62 -5.99
N GLU A 200 -0.59 18.31 -6.62
CA GLU A 200 -1.28 17.04 -6.45
C GLU A 200 -0.43 15.84 -6.94
N TRP A 201 0.20 15.94 -8.12
CA TRP A 201 1.14 14.91 -8.58
C TRP A 201 2.40 14.83 -7.72
N SER A 202 2.92 15.95 -7.22
CA SER A 202 4.04 15.94 -6.27
C SER A 202 3.67 15.25 -4.96
N SER A 203 2.43 15.44 -4.50
CA SER A 203 1.88 14.83 -3.29
C SER A 203 1.81 13.31 -3.44
N LEU A 204 1.31 12.84 -4.59
CA LEU A 204 1.25 11.42 -4.95
C LEU A 204 2.66 10.83 -4.94
N LEU A 205 3.61 11.46 -5.64
CA LEU A 205 4.99 10.98 -5.65
C LEU A 205 5.59 10.91 -4.25
N ARG A 206 5.27 11.86 -3.36
CA ARG A 206 5.75 11.83 -1.97
C ARG A 206 5.13 10.70 -1.16
N SER A 207 3.85 10.38 -1.34
CA SER A 207 3.20 9.30 -0.58
C SER A 207 3.86 7.94 -0.90
N VAL A 208 4.29 7.72 -2.15
CA VAL A 208 5.04 6.51 -2.56
C VAL A 208 6.57 6.65 -2.49
N SER A 209 7.11 7.72 -1.89
CA SER A 209 8.57 7.99 -1.82
C SER A 209 9.26 7.97 -3.19
N ALA A 210 8.57 8.43 -4.23
CA ALA A 210 9.03 8.47 -5.61
C ALA A 210 9.40 9.88 -6.11
N PHE A 211 9.25 10.92 -5.29
CA PHE A 211 9.48 12.31 -5.72
C PHE A 211 10.94 12.54 -6.17
N GLU A 212 11.91 12.14 -5.35
CA GLU A 212 13.33 12.27 -5.68
C GLU A 212 13.71 11.35 -6.85
N ALA A 213 13.12 10.16 -6.94
CA ALA A 213 13.32 9.24 -8.05
C ALA A 213 12.82 9.82 -9.38
N TYR A 214 11.64 10.43 -9.37
CA TYR A 214 11.06 11.13 -10.52
C TYR A 214 12.00 12.22 -11.04
N GLN A 215 12.48 13.09 -10.15
CA GLN A 215 13.39 14.17 -10.51
C GLN A 215 14.71 13.63 -11.10
N LYS A 216 15.22 12.51 -10.58
CA LYS A 216 16.43 11.87 -11.09
C LYS A 216 16.25 11.28 -12.49
N VAL A 217 15.10 10.63 -12.73
CA VAL A 217 14.80 9.90 -13.97
C VAL A 217 14.44 10.86 -15.10
N PHE A 218 13.50 11.78 -14.88
CA PHE A 218 12.96 12.61 -15.95
C PHE A 218 13.59 14.00 -16.04
N ARG A 219 14.19 14.51 -14.95
CA ARG A 219 14.88 15.82 -14.88
C ARG A 219 14.06 17.01 -15.41
N ASP A 220 12.74 16.92 -15.29
CA ASP A 220 11.79 17.83 -15.93
C ASP A 220 10.63 18.13 -14.97
N THR A 221 9.76 19.05 -15.37
CA THR A 221 8.47 19.33 -14.74
C THR A 221 7.64 18.06 -14.59
N ILE A 222 6.82 18.00 -13.53
CA ILE A 222 6.01 16.82 -13.25
C ILE A 222 4.85 16.75 -14.26
N GLU A 223 4.89 15.72 -15.10
CA GLU A 223 3.86 15.41 -16.08
C GLU A 223 3.11 14.13 -15.68
N PRO A 224 1.76 14.13 -15.76
CA PRO A 224 0.93 12.97 -15.39
C PRO A 224 1.37 11.65 -16.05
N TRP A 225 1.71 11.70 -17.35
CA TRP A 225 2.10 10.51 -18.10
C TRP A 225 3.42 9.90 -17.61
N LYS A 226 4.39 10.74 -17.21
CA LYS A 226 5.68 10.30 -16.66
C LYS A 226 5.49 9.73 -15.25
N VAL A 227 4.55 10.25 -14.46
CA VAL A 227 4.22 9.69 -13.15
C VAL A 227 3.62 8.30 -13.31
N ALA A 228 2.67 8.14 -14.24
CA ALA A 228 2.11 6.83 -14.56
C ALA A 228 3.19 5.85 -15.05
N GLU A 229 4.09 6.28 -15.93
CA GLU A 229 5.22 5.45 -16.39
C GLU A 229 6.11 4.98 -15.21
N LEU A 230 6.47 5.90 -14.32
CA LEU A 230 7.30 5.61 -13.14
C LEU A 230 6.68 4.59 -12.20
N LEU A 231 5.36 4.66 -12.02
CA LEU A 231 4.65 3.83 -11.04
C LEU A 231 4.06 2.55 -11.65
N VAL A 232 3.93 2.47 -12.97
CA VAL A 232 3.41 1.28 -13.64
C VAL A 232 4.53 0.41 -14.20
N LEU A 233 5.37 0.94 -15.11
CA LEU A 233 6.25 0.12 -15.95
C LEU A 233 7.74 0.15 -15.59
N ARG A 234 8.21 1.08 -14.74
CA ARG A 234 9.63 1.12 -14.36
C ARG A 234 9.99 0.04 -13.33
N ASP A 235 10.89 -0.86 -13.67
CA ASP A 235 11.42 -1.92 -12.79
C ASP A 235 12.32 -1.38 -11.66
N ASP A 236 12.96 -0.23 -11.86
CA ASP A 236 13.89 0.38 -10.91
C ASP A 236 13.24 1.24 -9.82
N MET A 237 11.91 1.39 -9.85
CA MET A 237 11.14 2.11 -8.83
C MET A 237 10.53 1.13 -7.81
N PRO A 238 10.97 1.08 -6.54
CA PRO A 238 10.62 -0.01 -5.60
C PRO A 238 9.13 -0.22 -5.28
N ARG A 239 8.28 0.77 -5.57
CA ARG A 239 6.83 0.67 -5.39
C ARG A 239 6.06 0.55 -6.71
N SER A 240 6.72 0.60 -7.86
CA SER A 240 6.00 0.44 -9.12
C SER A 240 5.37 -0.95 -9.21
N LEU A 241 4.34 -1.06 -10.06
CA LEU A 241 3.67 -2.33 -10.29
C LEU A 241 4.65 -3.36 -10.86
N HIS A 242 5.49 -2.96 -11.82
CA HIS A 242 6.54 -3.80 -12.40
C HIS A 242 7.53 -4.30 -11.34
N ALA A 243 8.15 -3.41 -10.54
CA ALA A 243 9.13 -3.81 -9.54
C ALA A 243 8.53 -4.72 -8.45
N CYS A 244 7.26 -4.51 -8.08
CA CYS A 244 6.57 -5.41 -7.17
C CYS A 244 6.41 -6.81 -7.79
N TYR A 245 6.10 -6.89 -9.08
CA TYR A 245 5.96 -8.16 -9.79
C TYR A 245 7.30 -8.86 -10.07
N ASP A 246 8.38 -8.11 -10.29
CA ASP A 246 9.75 -8.63 -10.35
C ASP A 246 10.16 -9.35 -9.05
N GLU A 247 9.62 -8.91 -7.93
CA GLU A 247 9.88 -9.51 -6.63
C GLU A 247 8.95 -10.68 -6.32
N LEU A 248 7.64 -10.57 -6.61
CA LEU A 248 6.67 -11.60 -6.25
C LEU A 248 6.68 -12.82 -7.19
N ALA A 249 6.96 -12.64 -8.49
CA ALA A 249 6.92 -13.75 -9.45
C ALA A 249 7.99 -14.82 -9.14
N PRO A 250 9.29 -14.48 -8.91
CA PRO A 250 10.30 -15.47 -8.53
C PRO A 250 10.02 -16.13 -7.18
N ILE A 251 9.35 -15.43 -6.25
CA ILE A 251 8.92 -16.01 -4.97
C ILE A 251 7.88 -17.11 -5.23
N LEU A 252 6.90 -16.83 -6.09
CA LEU A 252 5.89 -17.82 -6.47
C LEU A 252 6.52 -19.01 -7.19
N GLU A 253 7.47 -18.81 -8.10
CA GLU A 253 8.19 -19.93 -8.77
C GLU A 253 8.85 -20.87 -7.76
N GLN A 254 9.43 -20.33 -6.69
CA GLN A 254 10.07 -21.13 -5.64
C GLN A 254 9.09 -21.85 -4.72
N LEU A 255 7.94 -21.24 -4.44
CA LEU A 255 6.88 -21.81 -3.59
C LEU A 255 6.04 -22.83 -4.36
N CYS A 256 5.75 -22.56 -5.63
CA CYS A 256 4.91 -23.38 -6.49
C CYS A 256 5.70 -24.56 -7.06
N ARG A 257 5.96 -25.56 -6.21
CA ARG A 257 6.59 -26.83 -6.64
C ARG A 257 5.55 -27.72 -7.32
N GLN A 258 4.80 -28.49 -6.53
CA GLN A 258 3.76 -29.41 -7.03
C GLN A 258 2.32 -28.86 -6.87
N ARG A 259 2.16 -27.67 -6.27
CA ARG A 259 0.89 -26.96 -6.03
C ARG A 259 1.06 -25.50 -6.47
N GLY A 260 -0.04 -24.80 -6.77
CA GLY A 260 -0.01 -23.36 -7.08
C GLY A 260 0.33 -23.02 -8.52
N GLN A 261 0.18 -23.96 -9.46
CA GLN A 261 0.41 -23.70 -10.90
C GLN A 261 -0.46 -22.56 -11.43
N GLU A 262 -1.68 -22.40 -10.90
CA GLU A 262 -2.53 -21.27 -11.27
C GLU A 262 -2.00 -19.94 -10.71
N CYS A 263 -1.37 -19.92 -9.52
CA CYS A 263 -0.66 -18.72 -9.04
C CYS A 263 0.44 -18.31 -10.02
N LEU A 264 1.23 -19.28 -10.53
CA LEU A 264 2.28 -19.00 -11.51
C LEU A 264 1.72 -18.43 -12.80
N ARG A 265 0.63 -19.04 -13.30
CA ARG A 265 -0.02 -18.58 -14.52
C ARG A 265 -0.53 -17.14 -14.38
N LEU A 266 -1.25 -16.84 -13.31
CA LEU A 266 -1.79 -15.50 -13.03
C LEU A 266 -0.69 -14.46 -12.82
N ALA A 267 0.33 -14.79 -12.02
CA ALA A 267 1.45 -13.89 -11.75
C ALA A 267 2.28 -13.64 -13.01
N GLY A 268 2.58 -14.68 -13.79
CA GLY A 268 3.31 -14.57 -15.04
C GLY A 268 2.56 -13.77 -16.11
N GLU A 269 1.24 -13.94 -16.22
CA GLU A 269 0.41 -13.15 -17.14
C GLU A 269 0.45 -11.66 -16.78
N ASN A 270 0.27 -11.31 -15.51
CA ASN A 270 0.36 -9.92 -15.04
C ASN A 270 1.78 -9.35 -15.18
N HIS A 271 2.80 -10.13 -14.82
CA HIS A 271 4.19 -9.71 -14.91
C HIS A 271 4.59 -9.44 -16.36
N ALA A 272 4.22 -10.33 -17.30
CA ALA A 272 4.51 -10.13 -18.72
C ALA A 272 3.88 -8.85 -19.27
N ARG A 273 2.67 -8.49 -18.83
CA ARG A 273 2.02 -7.23 -19.22
C ARG A 273 2.76 -6.00 -18.70
N LEU A 274 3.35 -6.07 -17.52
CA LEU A 274 4.15 -4.99 -16.94
C LEU A 274 5.55 -4.93 -17.56
N HIS A 275 6.15 -6.08 -17.82
CA HIS A 275 7.52 -6.20 -18.29
C HIS A 275 7.68 -5.87 -19.78
N TYR A 276 6.72 -6.31 -20.60
CA TYR A 276 6.73 -6.07 -22.05
C TYR A 276 5.70 -5.00 -22.49
N GLY A 277 4.99 -4.41 -21.54
CA GLY A 277 4.01 -3.35 -21.80
C GLY A 277 4.63 -2.06 -22.31
N ARG A 278 3.84 -1.26 -23.00
CA ARG A 278 4.23 0.09 -23.44
C ARG A 278 3.20 1.10 -22.97
N MET A 279 3.66 2.24 -22.46
CA MET A 279 2.75 3.30 -21.98
C MET A 279 1.78 3.76 -23.07
N ALA A 280 2.21 3.85 -24.33
CA ALA A 280 1.35 4.23 -25.44
C ALA A 280 0.14 3.30 -25.61
N ASP A 281 0.33 1.98 -25.44
CA ASP A 281 -0.75 1.00 -25.55
C ASP A 281 -1.70 1.11 -24.35
N ILE A 282 -1.15 1.31 -23.15
CA ILE A 282 -1.94 1.52 -21.91
C ILE A 282 -2.82 2.77 -22.04
N PHE A 283 -2.27 3.88 -22.51
CA PHE A 283 -3.05 5.12 -22.69
C PHE A 283 -4.08 5.03 -23.82
N THR A 284 -3.85 4.18 -24.82
CA THR A 284 -4.86 3.95 -25.88
C THR A 284 -6.10 3.25 -25.32
N VAL A 285 -5.92 2.33 -24.37
CA VAL A 285 -7.03 1.66 -23.64
C VAL A 285 -7.62 2.58 -22.58
N GLY A 286 -6.78 3.38 -21.94
CA GLY A 286 -7.11 4.22 -20.79
C GLY A 286 -6.40 3.73 -19.53
N LEU A 287 -5.76 4.66 -18.81
CA LEU A 287 -4.99 4.31 -17.60
C LEU A 287 -5.90 3.83 -16.46
N HIS A 288 -7.09 4.42 -16.31
CA HIS A 288 -8.05 4.00 -15.29
C HIS A 288 -8.48 2.54 -15.51
N GLU A 289 -8.86 2.22 -16.75
CA GLU A 289 -9.28 0.89 -17.17
C GLU A 289 -8.16 -0.14 -16.96
N PHE A 290 -6.92 0.23 -17.29
CA PHE A 290 -5.75 -0.60 -17.04
C PHE A 290 -5.53 -0.86 -15.54
N LEU A 291 -5.61 0.17 -14.70
CA LEU A 291 -5.38 0.05 -13.25
C LEU A 291 -6.48 -0.76 -12.57
N GLN A 292 -7.74 -0.59 -12.97
CA GLN A 292 -8.86 -1.40 -12.47
C GLN A 292 -8.72 -2.88 -12.83
N ASP A 293 -8.36 -3.20 -14.07
CA ASP A 293 -8.07 -4.57 -14.48
C ASP A 293 -6.85 -5.14 -13.71
N PHE A 294 -5.81 -4.34 -13.49
CA PHE A 294 -4.67 -4.75 -12.67
C PHE A 294 -5.09 -5.07 -11.22
N ILE A 295 -5.86 -4.19 -10.57
CA ILE A 295 -6.36 -4.40 -9.20
C ILE A 295 -7.18 -5.70 -9.13
N LEU A 296 -8.10 -5.91 -10.08
CA LEU A 296 -8.90 -7.14 -10.16
C LEU A 296 -8.00 -8.38 -10.25
N ARG A 297 -7.01 -8.38 -11.14
CA ARG A 297 -6.11 -9.52 -11.33
C ARG A 297 -5.19 -9.75 -10.13
N ASN A 298 -4.76 -8.69 -9.46
CA ASN A 298 -3.98 -8.80 -8.23
C ASN A 298 -4.82 -9.41 -7.09
N ASN A 299 -6.11 -9.04 -7.00
CA ASN A 299 -7.05 -9.65 -6.06
C ASN A 299 -7.32 -11.13 -6.37
N VAL A 300 -7.49 -11.48 -7.65
CA VAL A 300 -7.63 -12.89 -8.09
C VAL A 300 -6.38 -13.70 -7.73
N LEU A 301 -5.18 -13.16 -7.96
CA LEU A 301 -3.93 -13.79 -7.54
C LEU A 301 -3.87 -13.96 -6.01
N GLY A 302 -4.25 -12.95 -5.23
CA GLY A 302 -4.32 -13.03 -3.77
C GLY A 302 -5.28 -14.13 -3.28
N ALA A 303 -6.47 -14.23 -3.88
CA ALA A 303 -7.43 -15.28 -3.57
C ALA A 303 -6.92 -16.68 -3.95
N GLU A 304 -6.22 -16.79 -5.08
CA GLU A 304 -5.60 -18.05 -5.50
C GLU A 304 -4.44 -18.44 -4.57
N ILE A 305 -3.61 -17.50 -4.11
CA ILE A 305 -2.59 -17.75 -3.08
C ILE A 305 -3.25 -18.26 -1.81
N GLN A 306 -4.35 -17.64 -1.35
CA GLN A 306 -5.11 -18.10 -0.19
C GLN A 306 -5.56 -19.55 -0.38
N ARG A 307 -6.18 -19.86 -1.52
CA ARG A 307 -6.66 -21.21 -1.85
C ARG A 307 -5.53 -22.23 -2.00
N ALA A 308 -4.41 -21.85 -2.60
CA ALA A 308 -3.30 -22.73 -2.97
C ALA A 308 -2.23 -22.88 -1.89
N PHE A 309 -2.21 -22.06 -0.84
CA PHE A 309 -1.16 -22.16 0.17
C PHE A 309 -1.65 -21.99 1.60
N LEU A 310 -2.74 -21.25 1.81
CA LEU A 310 -3.10 -20.74 3.13
C LEU A 310 -4.32 -21.46 3.72
N ASN A 311 -5.23 -21.91 2.86
CA ASN A 311 -6.32 -22.83 3.18
C ASN A 311 -5.84 -24.28 3.01
N GLY A 312 -5.34 -24.88 4.08
CA GLY A 312 -4.93 -26.29 4.12
C GLY A 312 -5.72 -27.01 5.19
N PRO A 313 -6.05 -28.31 5.01
CA PRO A 313 -6.75 -29.07 6.04
C PRO A 313 -5.92 -29.10 7.32
N GLU A 314 -6.62 -29.01 8.45
CA GLU A 314 -6.05 -29.06 9.81
C GLU A 314 -5.32 -30.37 10.08
#